data_AF-A0A5M9UGH3-F1
#
_entry.id   AF-A0A5M9UGH3-F1
#
_cell.length_a   1.000
_cell.length_b   1.000
_cell.length_c   1.000
_cell.angle_alpha   90.00
_cell.angle_beta   90.00
_cell.angle_gamma   90.00
#
_symmetry.space_group_name_H-M   'P 1'
#
loop_
_entity.id
_entity.type
_entity.pdbx_description
1 polymer ?
#
loop_
_entity_poly.entity_id
_entity_poly.type
_entity_poly.pdbx_seq_one_letter_code
_entity_poly.pdbx_strand_id
1 'polypeptide(L)'
;MSSELLNRMIGIGGIVAGLLFAILIIFFTRLIAKKHNGLDERYLYCITRAKAFSWNATTISLVLAWILVVMLDGISLSFFIITAVFVIHCLSSIAANLYYSARN
;
A
#
# COMPACT_ATOMS: atom_id res chain seq x y z
N MET A 1 -26.67 -6.39 21.05
CA MET A 1 -25.33 -6.14 20.49
C MET A 1 -24.74 -4.94 21.22
N SER A 2 -23.55 -5.04 21.81
CA SER A 2 -22.92 -3.86 22.42
C SER A 2 -22.48 -2.87 21.34
N SER A 3 -22.49 -1.57 21.65
CA SER A 3 -22.00 -0.52 20.75
C SER A 3 -20.54 -0.74 20.35
N GLU A 4 -19.73 -1.27 21.27
CA GLU A 4 -18.33 -1.61 21.02
C GLU A 4 -18.18 -2.74 19.98
N LEU A 5 -18.97 -3.80 20.09
CA LEU A 5 -18.94 -4.90 19.11
C LEU A 5 -19.37 -4.40 17.73
N LEU A 6 -20.39 -3.55 17.66
CA LEU A 6 -20.84 -2.94 16.41
C LEU A 6 -19.74 -2.09 15.75
N ASN A 7 -19.05 -1.25 16.52
CA ASN A 7 -17.95 -0.41 15.99
C ASN A 7 -16.80 -1.24 15.43
N ARG A 8 -16.42 -2.33 16.12
CA ARG A 8 -15.39 -3.27 15.64
C ARG A 8 -15.82 -3.94 14.33
N MET A 9 -17.07 -4.39 14.24
CA MET A 9 -17.61 -5.01 13.03
C MET A 9 -17.66 -4.03 11.85
N ILE A 10 -18.05 -2.77 12.08
CA ILE A 10 -18.04 -1.72 11.06
C ILE A 10 -16.61 -1.47 10.57
N GLY A 11 -15.64 -1.36 11.49
CA GLY A 11 -14.23 -1.19 11.14
C GLY A 11 -13.69 -2.31 10.25
N ILE A 12 -13.94 -3.56 10.63
CA ILE A 12 -13.55 -4.74 9.82
C ILE A 12 -14.28 -4.75 8.48
N GLY A 13 -15.58 -4.45 8.48
CA GLY A 13 -16.39 -4.37 7.26
C GLY A 13 -15.85 -3.34 6.28
N GLY A 14 -15.40 -2.17 6.78
CA GLY A 14 -14.75 -1.14 5.98
C GLY A 14 -13.45 -1.62 5.32
N ILE A 15 -12.60 -2.34 6.07
CA ILE A 15 -11.36 -2.92 5.52
C ILE A 15 -11.67 -3.93 4.42
N VAL A 16 -12.60 -4.86 4.68
CA VAL A 16 -12.99 -5.89 3.71
C VAL A 16 -13.57 -5.27 2.44
N ALA A 17 -14.49 -4.32 2.59
CA ALA A 17 -15.09 -3.61 1.46
C ALA A 17 -14.03 -2.86 0.65
N GLY A 18 -13.11 -2.15 1.31
CA GLY A 18 -12.00 -1.44 0.65
C GLY A 18 -11.09 -2.37 -0.15
N LEU A 19 -10.71 -3.52 0.42
CA LEU A 19 -9.91 -4.54 -0.27
C LEU A 19 -10.64 -5.12 -1.48
N LEU A 20 -11.92 -5.46 -1.35
CA LEU A 20 -12.74 -5.94 -2.46
C LEU A 20 -12.84 -4.90 -3.57
N PHE A 21 -13.04 -3.63 -3.22
CA PHE A 21 -13.10 -2.54 -4.19
C PHE A 21 -11.78 -2.35 -4.93
N ALA A 22 -10.64 -2.41 -4.22
CA ALA A 22 -9.32 -2.36 -4.83
C ALA A 22 -9.08 -3.52 -5.82
N ILE A 23 -9.48 -4.74 -5.45
CA ILE A 23 -9.39 -5.92 -6.32
C ILE A 23 -10.24 -5.72 -7.58
N LEU A 24 -11.48 -5.24 -7.42
CA LEU A 24 -12.38 -4.97 -8.56
C LEU A 24 -11.79 -3.91 -9.49
N ILE A 25 -11.25 -2.80 -8.96
CA ILE A 25 -10.60 -1.77 -9.77
C ILE A 25 -9.46 -2.40 -10.57
N ILE A 26 -8.54 -3.12 -9.92
CA ILE A 26 -7.40 -3.75 -10.60
C ILE A 26 -7.88 -4.70 -11.70
N PHE A 27 -8.93 -5.49 -11.42
CA PHE A 27 -9.50 -6.43 -12.38
C PHE A 27 -10.09 -5.71 -13.61
N PHE A 28 -10.96 -4.72 -13.42
CA PHE A 28 -11.58 -3.99 -14.52
C PHE A 28 -10.58 -3.15 -15.32
N THR A 29 -9.62 -2.49 -14.65
CA THR A 29 -8.55 -1.76 -15.34
C THR A 29 -7.74 -2.68 -16.25
N ARG A 30 -7.44 -3.91 -15.81
CA ARG A 30 -6.74 -4.91 -16.63
C ARG A 30 -7.59 -5.40 -17.80
N LEU A 31 -8.89 -5.64 -17.59
CA LEU A 31 -9.79 -6.04 -18.68
C LEU A 31 -9.87 -4.97 -19.77
N ILE A 32 -10.02 -3.71 -19.39
CA ILE A 32 -10.07 -2.57 -20.33
C ILE A 32 -8.73 -2.43 -21.05
N ALA A 33 -7.61 -2.45 -20.32
CA ALA A 33 -6.28 -2.36 -20.92
C ALA A 33 -6.03 -3.47 -21.96
N LYS A 34 -6.46 -4.71 -21.68
CA LYS A 34 -6.36 -5.84 -22.62
C LYS A 34 -7.21 -5.61 -23.87
N LYS A 35 -8.44 -5.10 -23.73
CA LYS A 35 -9.34 -4.81 -24.86
C LYS A 35 -8.77 -3.76 -25.81
N HIS A 36 -7.97 -2.83 -25.31
CA HIS A 36 -7.37 -1.74 -26.08
C HIS A 36 -5.91 -2.00 -26.52
N ASN A 37 -5.42 -3.24 -26.42
CA ASN A 37 -4.00 -3.59 -26.65
C ASN A 37 -3.01 -2.72 -25.84
N GLY A 38 -3.45 -2.11 -24.74
CA GLY A 38 -2.67 -1.22 -23.90
C GLY A 38 -1.85 -1.94 -22.83
N LEU A 39 -1.47 -3.19 -23.07
CA LEU A 39 -0.60 -4.01 -22.22
C LEU A 39 0.73 -4.28 -22.94
N ASP A 40 1.25 -3.24 -23.59
CA ASP A 40 2.47 -3.24 -24.38
C ASP A 40 3.69 -2.77 -23.56
N GLU A 41 4.82 -2.54 -24.23
CA GLU A 41 6.03 -1.99 -23.62
C GLU A 41 5.80 -0.63 -22.96
N ARG A 42 4.92 0.21 -23.55
CA ARG A 42 4.56 1.51 -22.98
C ARG A 42 3.82 1.36 -21.67
N TYR A 43 2.93 0.37 -21.56
CA TYR A 43 2.30 0.03 -20.29
C TYR A 43 3.31 -0.42 -19.25
N LEU A 44 4.26 -1.30 -19.61
CA LEU A 44 5.33 -1.74 -18.70
C LEU A 44 6.22 -0.57 -18.23
N TYR A 45 6.53 0.37 -19.12
CA TYR A 45 7.25 1.59 -18.79
C TYR A 45 6.48 2.47 -17.79
N CYS A 46 5.20 2.74 -18.08
CA CYS A 46 4.34 3.54 -17.23
C CYS A 46 4.14 2.91 -15.85
N ILE A 47 3.84 1.60 -15.77
CA ILE A 47 3.58 0.94 -14.48
C ILE A 47 4.85 0.84 -13.63
N THR A 48 6.02 0.68 -14.25
CA THR A 48 7.30 0.64 -13.51
C THR A 48 7.59 2.00 -12.89
N ARG A 49 7.42 3.10 -13.64
CA ARG A 49 7.54 4.46 -13.11
C ARG A 49 6.48 4.77 -12.06
N ALA A 50 5.24 4.35 -12.28
CA ALA A 50 4.15 4.54 -11.32
C ALA A 50 4.42 3.80 -10.00
N LYS A 51 4.95 2.57 -10.04
CA LYS A 51 5.36 1.82 -8.84
C LYS A 51 6.48 2.56 -8.09
N ALA A 52 7.52 3.01 -8.79
CA ALA A 52 8.60 3.78 -8.16
C ALA A 52 8.10 5.10 -7.54
N PHE A 53 7.22 5.83 -8.23
CA PHE A 53 6.61 7.04 -7.66
C PHE A 53 5.71 6.72 -6.47
N SER A 54 4.89 5.68 -6.56
CA SER A 54 4.02 5.23 -5.47
C SER A 54 4.82 4.86 -4.22
N TRP A 55 6.02 4.31 -4.40
CA TRP A 55 6.94 4.00 -3.31
C TRP A 55 7.43 5.25 -2.56
N ASN A 56 7.77 6.31 -3.29
CA ASN A 56 8.15 7.59 -2.70
C ASN A 56 6.95 8.23 -1.98
N ALA A 57 5.78 8.21 -2.61
CA ALA A 57 4.56 8.74 -2.03
C ALA A 57 4.18 7.99 -0.74
N THR A 58 4.22 6.66 -0.70
CA THR A 58 3.90 5.88 0.50
C THR A 58 4.94 6.05 1.59
N THR A 59 6.22 6.25 1.26
CA THR A 59 7.25 6.62 2.23
C THR A 59 6.89 7.93 2.95
N ILE A 60 6.53 8.97 2.20
CA ILE A 60 6.11 10.26 2.76
C ILE A 60 4.86 10.08 3.63
N SER A 61 3.86 9.36 3.12
CA SER A 61 2.61 9.09 3.86
C SER A 61 2.86 8.35 5.17
N LEU A 62 3.74 7.33 5.18
CA LEU A 62 4.09 6.59 6.39
C LEU A 62 4.80 7.49 7.41
N VAL A 63 5.69 8.38 6.98
CA VAL A 63 6.35 9.33 7.89
C VAL A 63 5.35 10.31 8.49
N LEU A 64 4.43 10.85 7.68
CA LEU A 64 3.37 11.73 8.19
C LEU A 64 2.46 11.02 9.18
N ALA A 65 2.04 9.79 8.87
CA ALA A 65 1.24 8.98 9.79
C ALA A 65 2.01 8.66 11.08
N TRP A 66 3.32 8.42 10.99
CA TRP A 66 4.15 8.15 12.17
C TRP A 66 4.24 9.38 13.09
N ILE A 67 4.43 10.57 12.53
CA ILE A 67 4.41 11.84 13.27
C ILE A 67 3.05 12.02 13.97
N LEU A 68 1.95 11.79 13.26
CA LEU A 68 0.60 11.91 13.85
C LEU A 68 0.39 10.94 15.00
N VAL A 69 0.81 9.68 14.87
CA VAL A 69 0.71 8.68 15.95
C VAL A 69 1.48 9.14 17.19
N VAL A 70 2.70 9.65 17.04
CA VAL A 70 3.50 10.17 18.17
C VAL A 70 2.82 11.37 18.82
N MET A 71 2.24 12.28 18.03
CA MET A 71 1.58 13.48 18.56
C MET A 71 0.28 13.17 19.32
N LEU A 72 -0.49 12.18 18.86
CA LEU A 72 -1.81 11.85 19.41
C LEU A 72 -1.75 10.83 20.54
N ASP A 73 -0.97 9.75 20.36
CA ASP A 73 -0.95 8.60 21.27
C ASP A 73 0.37 8.49 22.05
N GLY A 74 1.38 9.31 21.73
CA GLY A 74 2.73 9.16 22.28
C GLY A 74 3.43 7.87 21.85
N ILE A 75 4.37 7.40 22.67
CA ILE A 75 5.02 6.10 22.44
C ILE A 75 4.09 4.99 22.96
N SER A 76 3.28 4.44 22.06
CA SER A 76 2.30 3.38 22.33
C SER A 76 2.44 2.21 21.35
N LEU A 77 1.55 1.20 21.44
CA LEU A 77 1.55 0.08 20.50
C LEU A 77 1.46 0.54 19.03
N SER A 78 0.64 1.56 18.74
CA SER A 78 0.49 2.15 17.41
C SER A 78 1.83 2.62 16.82
N PHE A 79 2.69 3.22 17.66
CA PHE A 79 4.03 3.67 17.28
C PHE A 79 4.91 2.50 16.81
N PHE A 80 4.91 1.39 17.54
CA PHE A 80 5.71 0.22 17.17
C PHE A 80 5.17 -0.46 15.92
N ILE A 81 3.84 -0.51 15.74
CA ILE A 81 3.22 -1.08 14.54
C ILE A 81 3.64 -0.27 13.31
N ILE A 82 3.49 1.05 13.32
CA ILE A 82 3.86 1.87 12.16
C ILE A 82 5.38 1.87 11.91
N THR A 83 6.19 1.79 12.97
CA THR A 83 7.65 1.61 12.85
C THR A 83 7.99 0.29 12.15
N ALA A 84 7.38 -0.82 12.57
CA ALA A 84 7.59 -2.13 11.93
C ALA A 84 7.18 -2.11 10.46
N VAL A 85 6.03 -1.49 10.13
CA VAL A 85 5.56 -1.31 8.75
C VAL A 85 6.55 -0.47 7.95
N PHE A 86 7.07 0.63 8.50
CA PHE A 86 8.07 1.47 7.84
C PHE A 86 9.38 0.73 7.59
N VAL A 87 9.86 -0.07 8.54
CA VAL A 87 11.05 -0.92 8.36
C VAL A 87 10.82 -1.95 7.26
N ILE A 88 9.70 -2.67 7.28
CA ILE A 88 9.34 -3.66 6.24
C ILE A 88 9.26 -2.99 4.86
N HIS A 89 8.66 -1.79 4.81
CA HIS A 89 8.60 -0.97 3.60
C HIS A 89 10.03 -0.78 3.08
N CYS A 90 10.91 -0.12 3.82
CA CYS A 90 12.32 0.09 3.42
C CYS A 90 13.05 -1.20 3.03
N LEU A 91 12.92 -2.27 3.82
CA LEU A 91 13.56 -3.56 3.54
C LEU A 91 13.08 -4.17 2.22
N SER A 92 11.82 -4.01 1.85
CA SER A 92 11.32 -4.54 0.57
C SER A 92 11.92 -3.81 -0.63
N SER A 93 12.23 -2.52 -0.51
CA SER A 93 12.96 -1.78 -1.55
C SER A 93 14.40 -2.26 -1.70
N ILE A 94 15.09 -2.48 -0.57
CA ILE A 94 16.44 -3.05 -0.54
C ILE A 94 16.45 -4.45 -1.16
N ALA A 95 15.53 -5.32 -0.73
CA ALA A 95 15.42 -6.69 -1.24
C ALA A 95 15.12 -6.71 -2.75
N ALA A 96 14.22 -5.87 -3.22
CA ALA A 96 13.93 -5.74 -4.65
C ALA A 96 15.16 -5.27 -5.43
N ASN A 97 15.87 -4.26 -4.93
CA ASN A 97 17.09 -3.75 -5.57
C ASN A 97 18.17 -4.83 -5.68
N LEU A 98 18.47 -5.53 -4.57
CA LEU A 98 19.45 -6.63 -4.56
C LEU A 98 19.08 -7.75 -5.55
N TYR A 99 17.80 -8.13 -5.59
CA TYR A 99 17.33 -9.17 -6.51
C TYR A 99 17.51 -8.81 -7.99
N TYR A 100 17.17 -7.58 -8.37
CA TYR A 100 17.30 -7.13 -9.76
C TYR A 100 18.74 -6.77 -10.14
N SER A 101 19.51 -6.19 -9.21
CA SER A 101 20.93 -5.86 -9.45
C SER A 101 21.79 -7.11 -9.63
N ALA A 102 21.44 -8.25 -9.01
CA ALA A 102 22.14 -9.51 -9.20
C ALA A 102 21.86 -10.18 -10.57
N ARG A 103 20.91 -9.63 -11.34
CA ARG A 103 20.45 -10.17 -12.64
C ARG A 103 20.71 -9.22 -13.81
N ASN A 104 21.23 -8.03 -13.53
CA ASN A 104 21.78 -7.10 -14.52
C ASN A 104 23.27 -7.38 -14.71
#